data_AF-A0AA96DZW6-F1
#
_entry.id   AF-A0AA96DZW6-F1
#
_cell.length_a   1.000
_cell.length_b   1.000
_cell.length_c   1.000
_cell.angle_alpha   90.00
_cell.angle_beta   90.00
_cell.angle_gamma   90.00
#
_symmetry.space_group_name_H-M   'P 1'
#
loop_
_entity.id
_entity.type
_entity.pdbx_description
1 polymer ?
#
loop_
_entity_poly.entity_id
_entity_poly.type
_entity_poly.pdbx_seq_one_letter_code
_entity_poly.pdbx_strand_id
1 'polypeptide(L)'
;MQYQNKKFSDVSDDNFNKLNSLTLYKDTVAFEFKNGWTDLVYNLGKDIEDLCKLTNCELPLIQQIKEKFGTLRFYYNTLNSQYPQIVEKSIRALVFQAEIKSSNTCEICGKYGEVRVDGGIYTTVCEEHKGNSISKNEYEEMVKKYHEKRVLEKKKKCN
;
A
#
# COMPACT_ATOMS: atom_id res chain seq x y z
N MET A 1 -10.75 -27.87 9.36
CA MET A 1 -9.96 -27.00 10.27
C MET A 1 -9.43 -25.84 9.45
N GLN A 2 -10.12 -24.70 9.48
CA GLN A 2 -9.68 -23.48 8.81
C GLN A 2 -8.67 -22.78 9.73
N TYR A 3 -7.39 -23.06 9.55
CA TYR A 3 -6.33 -22.25 10.14
C TYR A 3 -6.35 -20.90 9.41
N GLN A 4 -7.08 -19.94 9.97
CA GLN A 4 -7.20 -18.60 9.41
C GLN A 4 -5.82 -17.97 9.27
N ASN A 5 -5.56 -17.35 8.11
CA ASN A 5 -4.39 -16.56 7.74
C ASN A 5 -4.12 -15.33 8.65
N LYS A 6 -4.68 -15.27 9.86
CA LYS A 6 -4.56 -14.17 10.83
C LYS A 6 -3.13 -13.95 11.32
N LYS A 7 -2.22 -14.92 11.12
CA LYS A 7 -0.84 -14.85 11.64
C LYS A 7 0.01 -13.73 11.02
N PHE A 8 -0.46 -13.05 9.97
CA PHE A 8 0.27 -12.01 9.24
C PHE A 8 -0.63 -10.83 8.83
N SER A 9 -1.44 -10.31 9.76
CA SER A 9 -2.28 -9.15 9.51
C SER A 9 -2.01 -8.04 10.53
N ASP A 10 -1.73 -6.83 10.01
CA ASP A 10 -1.49 -5.62 10.81
C ASP A 10 -2.78 -4.80 11.05
N VAL A 11 -3.93 -5.32 10.61
CA VAL A 11 -5.25 -4.71 10.84
C VAL A 11 -5.98 -5.33 12.03
N SER A 12 -6.87 -4.56 12.65
CA SER A 12 -7.76 -5.01 13.72
C SER A 12 -8.75 -6.08 13.24
N ASP A 13 -9.32 -6.84 14.17
CA ASP A 13 -10.28 -7.91 13.86
C ASP A 13 -11.51 -7.39 13.11
N ASP A 14 -12.05 -6.23 13.50
CA ASP A 14 -13.19 -5.62 12.83
C ASP A 14 -12.85 -5.23 11.39
N ASN A 15 -11.66 -4.67 11.17
CA ASN A 15 -11.17 -4.30 9.85
C ASN A 15 -10.87 -5.53 8.99
N PHE A 16 -10.30 -6.58 9.59
CA PHE A 16 -10.07 -7.86 8.94
C PHE A 16 -11.39 -8.48 8.47
N ASN A 17 -12.41 -8.48 9.33
CA ASN A 17 -13.74 -9.00 9.00
C ASN A 17 -14.42 -8.17 7.92
N LYS A 18 -14.31 -6.83 7.98
CA LYS A 18 -14.80 -5.92 6.95
C LYS A 18 -14.17 -6.23 5.58
N LEU A 19 -12.86 -6.43 5.51
CA LEU A 19 -12.18 -6.75 4.26
C LEU A 19 -12.60 -8.13 3.74
N ASN A 20 -12.66 -9.14 4.62
CA ASN A 20 -13.08 -10.50 4.25
C ASN A 20 -14.59 -10.62 3.94
N SER A 21 -15.37 -9.54 4.08
CA SER A 21 -16.75 -9.53 3.60
C SER A 21 -16.83 -9.47 2.06
N LEU A 22 -15.75 -9.07 1.39
CA LEU A 22 -15.62 -9.10 -0.06
C LEU A 22 -15.14 -10.48 -0.52
N THR A 23 -15.77 -11.00 -1.57
CA THR A 23 -15.39 -12.28 -2.21
C THR A 23 -13.96 -12.22 -2.72
N LEU A 24 -13.52 -11.06 -3.21
CA LEU A 24 -12.19 -10.80 -3.76
C LEU A 24 -11.05 -11.14 -2.79
N TYR A 25 -11.26 -10.91 -1.49
CA TYR A 25 -10.21 -11.09 -0.48
C TYR A 25 -10.33 -12.38 0.32
N LYS A 26 -11.39 -13.15 0.06
CA LYS A 26 -11.77 -14.26 0.90
C LYS A 26 -10.68 -15.35 0.91
N ASP A 27 -10.29 -15.76 2.12
CA ASP A 27 -9.47 -16.93 2.44
C ASP A 27 -8.02 -16.96 1.88
N THR A 28 -7.56 -15.92 1.18
CA THR A 28 -6.31 -16.00 0.39
C THR A 28 -5.32 -14.85 0.57
N VAL A 29 -5.69 -13.77 1.26
CA VAL A 29 -4.92 -12.51 1.25
C VAL A 29 -4.32 -12.17 2.62
N ALA A 30 -3.03 -11.86 2.65
CA ALA A 30 -2.37 -11.22 3.78
C ALA A 30 -2.52 -9.69 3.68
N PHE A 31 -2.93 -9.05 4.78
CA PHE A 31 -3.08 -7.60 4.90
C PHE A 31 -1.97 -7.03 5.78
N GLU A 32 -0.85 -6.66 5.15
CA GLU A 32 0.36 -6.14 5.79
C GLU A 32 0.35 -4.60 5.75
N PHE A 33 -0.70 -3.99 6.29
CA PHE A 33 -0.85 -2.55 6.42
C PHE A 33 -1.69 -2.20 7.65
N LYS A 34 -1.60 -0.95 8.10
CA LYS A 34 -2.28 -0.48 9.31
C LYS A 34 -3.73 -0.05 9.05
N ASN A 35 -4.52 0.01 10.13
CA ASN A 35 -5.97 0.25 10.10
C ASN A 35 -6.46 1.45 9.28
N GLY A 36 -5.67 2.52 9.18
CA GLY A 36 -6.06 3.73 8.47
C GLY A 36 -6.28 3.55 6.96
N TRP A 37 -5.76 2.47 6.37
CA TRP A 37 -5.98 2.16 4.96
C TRP A 37 -7.07 1.12 4.71
N THR A 38 -7.74 0.61 5.73
CA THR A 38 -8.79 -0.41 5.57
C THR A 38 -9.90 0.05 4.62
N ASP A 39 -10.39 1.28 4.77
CA ASP A 39 -11.47 1.80 3.90
C ASP A 39 -11.01 1.98 2.46
N LEU A 40 -9.76 2.39 2.26
CA LEU A 40 -9.15 2.53 0.94
C LEU A 40 -9.09 1.18 0.22
N VAL A 41 -8.62 0.14 0.91
CA VAL A 41 -8.52 -1.22 0.37
C VAL A 41 -9.91 -1.83 0.17
N TYR A 42 -10.83 -1.64 1.11
CA TYR A 42 -12.21 -2.10 0.97
C TYR A 42 -12.90 -1.51 -0.27
N ASN A 43 -12.79 -0.19 -0.46
CA ASN A 43 -13.39 0.47 -1.62
C ASN A 43 -12.75 0.02 -2.94
N LEU A 44 -11.42 -0.14 -2.98
CA LEU A 44 -10.74 -0.72 -4.13
C LEU A 44 -11.28 -2.12 -4.47
N GLY A 45 -11.43 -2.98 -3.46
CA GLY A 45 -11.92 -4.34 -3.67
C GLY A 45 -13.34 -4.35 -4.20
N LYS A 46 -14.21 -3.52 -3.63
CA LYS A 46 -15.59 -3.35 -4.09
C LYS A 46 -15.65 -2.87 -5.55
N ASP A 47 -14.86 -1.86 -5.91
CA ASP A 47 -14.81 -1.34 -7.28
C ASP A 47 -14.35 -2.41 -8.29
N ILE A 48 -13.40 -3.29 -7.89
CA ILE A 48 -12.95 -4.42 -8.70
C ILE A 48 -14.05 -5.48 -8.84
N GLU A 49 -14.74 -5.84 -7.76
CA GLU A 49 -15.86 -6.80 -7.83
C GLU A 49 -16.99 -6.29 -8.72
N ASP A 50 -17.37 -5.03 -8.56
CA ASP A 50 -18.41 -4.39 -9.35
C ASP A 50 -18.02 -4.34 -10.84
N LEU A 51 -16.76 -3.98 -11.15
CA LEU A 51 -16.23 -4.02 -12.51
C LEU A 51 -16.33 -5.43 -13.11
N CYS A 52 -15.81 -6.45 -12.43
CA CYS A 52 -15.83 -7.83 -12.92
C CYS A 52 -17.26 -8.34 -13.12
N LYS A 53 -18.18 -8.01 -12.21
CA LYS A 53 -19.59 -8.35 -12.34
C LYS A 53 -20.24 -7.69 -13.57
N LEU A 54 -19.99 -6.40 -13.79
CA LEU A 54 -20.52 -5.67 -14.94
C LEU A 54 -20.00 -6.18 -16.28
N THR A 55 -18.75 -6.66 -16.31
CA THR A 55 -18.10 -7.16 -17.52
C THR A 55 -18.16 -8.68 -17.65
N ASN A 56 -18.89 -9.36 -16.77
CA ASN A 56 -18.99 -10.82 -16.72
C ASN A 56 -17.61 -11.52 -16.75
N CYS A 57 -16.65 -10.98 -15.99
CA CYS A 57 -15.29 -11.51 -15.84
C CYS A 57 -15.13 -12.15 -14.45
N GLU A 58 -14.19 -13.10 -14.34
CA GLU A 58 -13.81 -13.62 -13.04
C GLU A 58 -13.11 -12.55 -12.17
N LEU A 59 -13.02 -12.80 -10.86
CA LEU A 59 -12.23 -11.95 -9.97
C LEU A 59 -10.73 -12.24 -10.15
N PRO A 60 -9.87 -11.21 -10.12
CA PRO A 60 -8.43 -11.41 -10.19
C PRO A 60 -7.91 -12.11 -8.93
N LEU A 61 -6.80 -12.84 -9.06
CA LEU A 61 -6.14 -13.49 -7.94
C LEU A 61 -5.30 -12.47 -7.18
N ILE A 62 -5.68 -12.18 -5.95
CA ILE A 62 -4.94 -11.29 -5.05
C ILE A 62 -3.82 -12.07 -4.38
N GLN A 63 -2.59 -11.56 -4.49
CA GLN A 63 -1.39 -12.22 -3.97
C GLN A 63 -0.97 -11.64 -2.62
N GLN A 64 -0.99 -10.31 -2.49
CA GLN A 64 -0.55 -9.63 -1.28
C GLN A 64 -1.02 -8.17 -1.32
N ILE A 65 -1.38 -7.64 -0.15
CA ILE A 65 -1.66 -6.21 0.03
C ILE A 65 -0.80 -5.71 1.18
N LYS A 66 0.08 -4.75 0.90
CA LYS A 66 1.09 -4.33 1.89
C LYS A 66 1.42 -2.86 1.82
N GLU A 67 1.98 -2.34 2.91
CA GLU A 67 2.77 -1.12 2.89
C GLU A 67 4.11 -1.35 2.18
N LYS A 68 4.51 -0.38 1.36
CA LYS A 68 5.85 -0.26 0.80
C LYS A 68 6.20 1.20 0.50
N PHE A 69 7.28 1.69 1.11
CA PHE A 69 7.81 3.05 0.94
C PHE A 69 6.79 4.16 1.26
N GLY A 70 6.02 3.99 2.32
CA GLY A 70 4.94 4.89 2.76
C GLY A 70 3.68 4.80 1.90
N THR A 71 3.53 3.79 1.04
CA THR A 71 2.39 3.68 0.13
C THR A 71 1.85 2.27 0.06
N LEU A 72 0.60 2.11 -0.35
CA LEU A 72 -0.03 0.83 -0.59
C LEU A 72 0.61 0.15 -1.81
N ARG A 73 0.79 -1.17 -1.74
CA ARG A 73 0.99 -2.05 -2.89
C ARG A 73 -0.09 -3.10 -2.91
N PHE A 74 -0.68 -3.28 -4.08
CA PHE A 74 -1.74 -4.24 -4.31
C PHE A 74 -1.30 -5.21 -5.42
N TYR A 75 -0.76 -6.35 -5.02
CA TYR A 75 -0.24 -7.35 -5.94
C TYR A 75 -1.35 -8.31 -6.33
N TYR A 76 -1.63 -8.39 -7.63
CA TYR A 76 -2.64 -9.26 -8.21
C TYR A 76 -2.20 -9.77 -9.58
N ASN A 77 -2.85 -10.83 -10.05
CA ASN A 77 -2.72 -11.28 -11.42
C ASN A 77 -4.08 -11.74 -11.98
N THR A 78 -4.18 -11.74 -13.31
CA THR A 78 -5.36 -12.14 -14.09
C THR A 78 -5.16 -13.49 -14.78
N LEU A 79 -4.32 -14.36 -14.21
CA LEU A 79 -3.94 -15.64 -14.85
C LEU A 79 -5.00 -16.73 -14.70
N ASN A 80 -6.04 -16.50 -13.90
CA ASN A 80 -7.12 -17.46 -13.69
C ASN A 80 -8.10 -17.55 -14.88
N SER A 81 -8.17 -16.53 -15.73
CA SER A 81 -9.12 -16.49 -16.84
C SER A 81 -8.62 -15.57 -17.96
N GLN A 82 -9.33 -15.54 -19.09
CA GLN A 82 -9.05 -14.58 -20.16
C GLN A 82 -9.82 -13.29 -19.93
N TYR A 83 -9.12 -12.23 -19.54
CA TYR A 83 -9.71 -10.91 -19.34
C TYR A 83 -9.66 -10.10 -20.63
N PRO A 84 -10.72 -9.35 -20.98
CA PRO A 84 -10.63 -8.35 -22.02
C PRO A 84 -9.62 -7.26 -21.64
N GLN A 85 -8.83 -6.80 -22.60
CA GLN A 85 -7.75 -5.82 -22.34
C GLN A 85 -8.25 -4.53 -21.66
N ILE A 86 -9.49 -4.12 -21.94
CA ILE A 86 -10.09 -2.95 -21.30
C ILE A 86 -10.35 -3.18 -19.80
N VAL A 87 -10.70 -4.39 -19.40
CA VAL A 87 -10.93 -4.77 -18.00
C VAL A 87 -9.60 -4.77 -17.24
N GLU A 88 -8.56 -5.38 -17.81
CA GLU A 88 -7.23 -5.38 -17.20
C GLU A 88 -6.68 -3.96 -16.99
N LYS A 89 -6.86 -3.09 -18.00
CA LYS A 89 -6.48 -1.67 -17.90
C LYS A 89 -7.28 -0.94 -16.81
N SER A 90 -8.56 -1.28 -16.67
CA SER A 90 -9.45 -0.68 -15.66
C SER A 90 -9.08 -1.10 -14.25
N ILE A 91 -8.81 -2.40 -14.00
CA ILE A 91 -8.31 -2.89 -12.70
C ILE A 91 -6.98 -2.20 -12.36
N ARG A 92 -6.05 -2.12 -13.33
CA ARG A 92 -4.76 -1.44 -13.12
C ARG A 92 -4.96 0.04 -12.76
N ALA A 93 -5.91 0.71 -13.40
CA ALA A 93 -6.23 2.10 -13.07
C ALA A 93 -6.81 2.24 -11.66
N LEU A 94 -7.75 1.39 -11.25
CA LEU A 94 -8.30 1.37 -9.90
C LEU A 94 -7.22 1.18 -8.84
N VAL A 95 -6.33 0.19 -9.05
CA VAL A 95 -5.18 -0.06 -8.17
C VAL A 95 -4.27 1.17 -8.10
N PHE A 96 -3.89 1.73 -9.25
CA PHE A 96 -3.04 2.92 -9.30
C PHE A 96 -3.63 4.12 -8.54
N GLN A 97 -4.95 4.33 -8.65
CA GLN A 97 -5.63 5.38 -7.89
C GLN A 97 -5.59 5.12 -6.38
N ALA A 98 -5.74 3.87 -5.94
CA ALA A 98 -5.61 3.52 -4.53
C ALA A 98 -4.17 3.73 -4.03
N GLU A 99 -3.16 3.35 -4.80
CA GLU A 99 -1.75 3.59 -4.46
C GLU A 99 -1.46 5.10 -4.31
N ILE A 100 -1.93 5.95 -5.24
CA ILE A 100 -1.80 7.41 -5.12
C ILE A 100 -2.51 7.92 -3.85
N LYS A 101 -3.76 7.50 -3.63
CA LYS A 101 -4.54 7.94 -2.46
C LYS A 101 -3.84 7.56 -1.16
N SER A 102 -3.25 6.37 -1.09
CA SER A 102 -2.53 5.92 0.11
C SER A 102 -1.38 6.85 0.50
N SER A 103 -0.71 7.49 -0.46
CA SER A 103 0.37 8.47 -0.21
C SER A 103 -0.09 9.76 0.46
N ASN A 104 -1.40 9.97 0.56
CA ASN A 104 -2.03 11.14 1.19
C ASN A 104 -3.02 10.75 2.31
N THR A 105 -3.00 9.48 2.74
CA THR A 105 -3.89 8.95 3.77
C THR A 105 -3.04 8.40 4.90
N CYS A 106 -3.26 8.86 6.13
CA CYS A 106 -2.58 8.35 7.30
C CYS A 106 -2.84 6.85 7.45
N GLU A 107 -1.79 6.04 7.42
CA GLU A 107 -1.86 4.58 7.54
C GLU A 107 -2.42 4.14 8.91
N ILE A 108 -2.37 4.99 9.95
CA ILE A 108 -2.86 4.67 11.29
C ILE A 108 -4.36 4.97 11.43
N CYS A 109 -4.81 6.17 11.05
CA CYS A 109 -6.17 6.64 11.34
C CYS A 109 -7.04 7.00 10.13
N GLY A 110 -6.50 6.98 8.92
CA GLY A 110 -7.26 7.24 7.69
C GLY A 110 -7.55 8.71 7.38
N LYS A 111 -7.18 9.65 8.26
CA LYS A 111 -7.22 11.10 7.97
C LYS A 111 -6.20 11.47 6.89
N TYR A 112 -6.29 12.67 6.33
CA TYR A 112 -5.26 13.20 5.45
C TYR A 112 -3.87 13.15 6.12
N GLY A 113 -2.88 12.70 5.37
CA GLY A 113 -1.48 12.63 5.80
C GLY A 113 -0.54 12.87 4.63
N GLU A 114 0.75 12.78 4.90
CA GLU A 114 1.78 12.89 3.87
C GLU A 114 2.89 11.87 4.13
N VAL A 115 3.70 11.60 3.10
CA VAL A 115 4.85 10.70 3.22
C VAL A 115 5.93 11.34 4.07
N ARG A 116 6.30 10.66 5.15
CA ARG A 116 7.35 11.07 6.10
C ARG A 116 8.37 9.95 6.29
N VAL A 117 9.54 10.32 6.77
CA VAL A 117 10.67 9.41 6.93
C VAL A 117 11.24 9.51 8.34
N ASP A 118 11.39 8.36 9.01
CA ASP A 118 12.11 8.22 10.26
C ASP A 118 13.22 7.18 10.08
N GLY A 119 14.48 7.59 10.17
CA GLY A 119 15.62 6.67 10.03
C GLY A 119 15.69 5.90 8.70
N GLY A 120 15.05 6.39 7.63
CA GLY A 120 14.93 5.71 6.34
C GLY A 120 13.70 4.81 6.19
N ILE A 121 12.86 4.71 7.22
CA ILE A 121 11.55 4.05 7.16
C ILE A 121 10.53 5.09 6.69
N TYR A 122 9.86 4.78 5.59
CA TYR A 122 8.85 5.64 5.00
C TYR A 122 7.47 5.23 5.51
N THR A 123 6.67 6.20 5.91
CA THR A 123 5.27 6.00 6.33
C THR A 123 4.43 7.16 5.77
N THR A 124 3.13 6.95 5.52
CA THR A 124 2.23 8.09 5.29
C THR A 124 1.41 8.32 6.55
N VAL A 125 1.60 9.46 7.20
CA VAL A 125 0.97 9.77 8.50
C VAL A 125 0.51 11.21 8.57
N CYS A 126 -0.50 11.46 9.40
CA CYS A 126 -0.97 12.82 9.69
C CYS A 126 -0.10 13.49 10.77
N GLU A 127 -0.31 14.78 11.00
CA GLU A 127 0.43 15.56 12.01
C GLU A 127 0.34 14.96 13.43
N GLU A 128 -0.79 14.35 13.80
CA GLU A 128 -0.98 13.69 15.10
C GLU A 128 -0.10 12.43 15.24
N HIS A 129 0.20 11.76 14.13
CA HIS A 129 0.90 10.46 14.11
C HIS A 129 2.33 10.54 13.56
N LYS A 130 2.84 11.74 13.24
CA LYS A 130 4.18 11.88 12.64
C LYS A 130 5.33 11.48 13.56
N GLY A 131 5.15 11.54 14.88
CA GLY A 131 6.24 11.33 15.84
C GLY A 131 7.41 12.27 15.54
N ASN A 132 8.61 11.69 15.38
CA ASN A 132 9.84 12.43 15.03
C ASN A 132 10.18 12.38 13.53
N SER A 133 9.30 11.84 12.70
CA SER A 133 9.55 11.74 11.26
C SER A 133 9.62 13.12 10.60
N ILE A 134 10.55 13.25 9.66
CA ILE A 134 10.72 14.44 8.83
C ILE A 134 9.99 14.25 7.50
N SER A 135 9.74 15.34 6.78
CA SER A 135 9.16 15.23 5.44
C SER A 135 10.10 14.46 4.50
N LYS A 136 9.53 13.83 3.47
CA LYS A 136 10.30 13.13 2.44
C LYS A 136 11.38 14.03 1.81
N ASN A 137 11.04 15.30 1.53
CA ASN A 137 11.98 16.24 0.92
C ASN A 137 13.17 16.55 1.85
N GLU A 138 12.91 16.80 3.14
CA GLU A 138 13.97 17.03 4.13
C GLU A 138 14.91 15.82 4.23
N TYR A 139 14.35 14.60 4.19
CA TYR A 139 15.15 13.37 4.20
C TYR A 139 16.02 13.24 2.95
N GLU A 140 15.46 13.47 1.76
CA GLU A 140 16.19 13.42 0.49
C GLU A 140 17.34 14.43 0.44
N GLU A 141 17.12 15.65 0.94
CA GLU A 141 18.18 16.67 1.07
C GLU A 141 19.28 16.24 2.05
N MET A 142 18.90 15.69 3.20
CA MET A 142 19.86 15.19 4.20
C MET A 142 20.73 14.09 3.62
N VAL A 143 20.11 13.11 2.94
CA VAL A 143 20.80 11.98 2.30
C VAL A 143 21.75 12.48 1.21
N LYS A 144 21.30 13.43 0.38
CA LYS A 144 22.15 14.06 -0.65
C LYS A 144 23.40 14.70 -0.05
N LYS A 145 23.25 15.54 0.98
CA LYS A 145 24.37 16.20 1.68
C LYS A 145 25.33 15.17 2.28
N TYR A 146 24.81 14.09 2.87
CA TYR A 146 25.62 13.01 3.41
C TYR A 146 26.46 12.29 2.34
N HIS A 147 25.85 11.96 1.20
CA HIS A 147 26.56 11.35 0.07
C HIS A 147 27.64 12.26 -0.48
N GLU A 148 27.34 13.54 -0.71
CA GLU A 148 28.31 14.54 -1.18
C GLU A 148 29.52 14.65 -0.24
N LYS A 149 29.26 14.74 1.08
CA LYS A 149 30.32 14.76 2.10
C LYS A 149 31.21 13.51 2.03
N ARG A 150 30.62 12.31 1.93
CA ARG A 150 31.41 11.06 1.83
C ARG A 150 32.24 10.99 0.55
N VAL A 151 31.72 11.51 -0.57
CA VAL A 151 32.47 11.58 -1.82
C VAL A 151 33.68 12.52 -1.66
N LEU A 152 33.49 13.70 -1.05
CA LEU A 152 34.57 14.64 -0.78
C LEU A 152 35.64 14.06 0.16
N GLU A 153 35.22 13.38 1.23
CA GLU A 153 36.14 12.72 2.16
C GLU A 153 36.94 11.60 1.52
N LYS A 154 36.33 10.80 0.64
CA LYS A 154 37.05 9.77 -0.14
C LYS A 154 38.08 10.39 -1.06
N LYS A 155 37.74 11.47 -1.78
CA LYS A 155 38.68 12.19 -2.66
C LYS A 155 39.88 12.72 -1.89
N LYS A 156 39.67 13.27 -0.68
CA LYS A 156 40.75 13.76 0.20
C LYS A 156 41.68 12.65 0.72
N LYS A 157 41.23 11.39 0.79
CA LYS A 157 42.03 10.25 1.24
C LYS A 157 42.84 9.60 0.11
N CYS A 158 42.52 9.89 -1.15
CA CYS A 158 43.21 9.36 -2.33
C CYS A 158 44.26 10.34 -2.90
N ASN A 159 44.34 11.56 -2.37
CA ASN A 159 45.38 12.55 -2.63
C ASN A 159 46.32 12.62 -1.43
#